data_AF-A0A7G6SUP4-F1
#
_entry.id   AF-A0A7G6SUP4-F1
#
_cell.length_a   1.000
_cell.length_b   1.000
_cell.length_c   1.000
_cell.angle_alpha   90.00
_cell.angle_beta   90.00
_cell.angle_gamma   90.00
#
_symmetry.space_group_name_H-M   'P 1'
#
loop_
_entity.id
_entity.type
_entity.pdbx_description
1 polymer ?
#
loop_
_entity_poly.entity_id
_entity_poly.type
_entity_poly.pdbx_seq_one_letter_code
_entity_poly.pdbx_strand_id
1 'polypeptide(L)'
;MSSTISTEVVRTATERDVLVALAALNPLPRRASINPELEFAAFRTGLEGKQLGIIVVAYADLMAAVRAIVQGALGHGYHPSPAELRMHCDAKRVERLEVGAAERRRKAIAEEAAAFAPLPIERSEESKARVKAAHEEFLRSHAEAKLNETARGFASGVKR
;
A
#
# COMPACT_ATOMS: atom_id res chain seq x y z
N MET A 1 -6.22 -5.70 -13.84
CA MET A 1 -5.05 -6.60 -13.92
C MET A 1 -4.24 -6.38 -12.65
N SER A 2 -4.27 -7.36 -11.73
CA SER A 2 -3.52 -7.30 -10.48
C SER A 2 -2.08 -7.67 -10.78
N SER A 3 -1.20 -6.68 -10.92
CA SER A 3 0.23 -6.92 -10.98
C SER A 3 0.66 -7.39 -9.59
N THR A 4 0.77 -8.71 -9.43
CA THR A 4 1.53 -9.34 -8.36
C THR A 4 2.94 -8.76 -8.44
N ILE A 5 3.20 -7.71 -7.66
CA ILE A 5 4.57 -7.22 -7.46
C ILE A 5 5.26 -8.38 -6.76
N SER A 6 6.00 -9.14 -7.57
CA SER A 6 6.88 -10.18 -7.11
C SER A 6 7.66 -9.61 -5.92
N THR A 7 7.71 -10.35 -4.82
CA THR A 7 8.64 -10.12 -3.69
C THR A 7 10.06 -10.41 -4.17
N GLU A 8 10.42 -9.85 -5.32
CA GLU A 8 11.68 -9.99 -6.02
C GLU A 8 12.76 -9.47 -5.10
N VAL A 9 13.76 -10.31 -4.91
CA VAL A 9 15.02 -9.98 -4.25
C VAL A 9 15.44 -8.60 -4.73
N VAL A 10 15.36 -7.63 -3.82
CA VAL A 10 15.62 -6.24 -4.16
C VAL A 10 17.12 -6.08 -4.33
N ARG A 11 17.58 -6.22 -5.57
CA ARG A 11 18.98 -6.04 -5.91
C ARG A 11 19.41 -4.59 -5.71
N THR A 12 20.66 -4.42 -5.29
CA THR A 12 21.32 -3.12 -5.30
C THR A 12 21.42 -2.59 -6.74
N ALA A 13 21.31 -1.28 -6.88
CA ALA A 13 21.54 -0.61 -8.16
C ALA A 13 23.03 -0.73 -8.55
N THR A 14 23.26 -0.98 -9.83
CA THR A 14 24.59 -1.00 -10.46
C THR A 14 24.90 0.35 -11.08
N GLU A 15 26.17 0.57 -11.42
CA GLU A 15 26.59 1.76 -12.19
C GLU A 15 25.80 1.94 -13.50
N ARG A 16 25.48 0.83 -14.18
CA ARG A 16 24.66 0.84 -15.38
C ARG A 16 23.24 1.35 -15.10
N ASP A 17 22.65 0.99 -13.97
CA ASP A 17 21.33 1.49 -13.59
C ASP A 17 21.35 2.99 -13.30
N VAL A 18 22.44 3.49 -12.71
CA VAL A 18 22.64 4.92 -12.49
C VAL A 18 22.74 5.66 -13.83
N LEU A 19 23.48 5.13 -14.81
CA LEU A 19 23.53 5.72 -16.16
C LEU A 19 22.14 5.75 -16.82
N VAL A 20 21.37 4.67 -16.71
CA VAL A 20 20.00 4.61 -17.23
C VAL A 20 19.10 5.64 -16.52
N ALA A 21 19.23 5.79 -15.21
CA ALA A 21 18.50 6.78 -14.44
C ALA A 21 18.83 8.21 -14.89
N LEU A 22 20.11 8.53 -15.09
CA LEU A 22 20.53 9.86 -15.57
C LEU A 22 20.07 10.13 -17.00
N ALA A 23 20.09 9.11 -17.87
CA ALA A 23 19.54 9.23 -19.21
C ALA A 23 18.03 9.52 -19.20
N ALA A 24 17.28 8.90 -18.29
CA ALA A 24 15.85 9.14 -18.12
C ALA A 24 15.53 10.55 -17.55
N LEU A 25 16.45 11.14 -16.78
CA LEU A 25 16.33 12.50 -16.26
C LEU A 25 16.82 13.58 -17.24
N ASN A 26 17.47 13.19 -18.34
CA ASN A 26 18.04 14.10 -19.33
C ASN A 26 17.05 15.10 -19.98
N PRO A 27 15.74 14.81 -20.10
CA PRO A 27 14.78 15.81 -20.57
C PRO A 27 14.64 17.03 -19.65
N LEU A 28 15.11 16.96 -18.39
CA LEU A 28 15.01 18.05 -17.44
C LEU A 28 16.10 19.10 -17.66
N PRO A 29 15.77 20.41 -17.64
CA PRO A 29 16.74 21.48 -17.79
C PRO A 29 17.79 21.46 -16.67
N ARG A 30 19.05 21.66 -17.07
CA ARG A 30 20.21 21.69 -16.19
C ARG A 30 20.59 23.12 -15.86
N ARG A 31 21.06 23.37 -14.64
CA ARG A 31 21.51 24.70 -14.19
C ARG A 31 22.93 25.05 -14.66
N ALA A 32 23.73 24.06 -15.01
CA ALA A 32 25.09 24.23 -15.51
C ALA A 32 25.42 23.15 -16.55
N SER A 33 26.31 23.50 -17.48
CA SER A 33 26.98 22.51 -18.34
C SER A 33 28.09 21.85 -17.53
N ILE A 34 27.88 20.60 -17.11
CA ILE A 34 28.85 19.82 -16.33
C ILE A 34 29.44 18.73 -17.22
N ASN A 35 30.72 18.43 -17.02
CA ASN A 35 31.36 17.27 -17.64
C ASN A 35 30.58 15.98 -17.25
N PRO A 36 30.06 15.21 -18.23
CA PRO A 36 29.27 14.00 -17.94
C PRO A 36 29.94 12.99 -17.01
N GLU A 37 31.27 12.87 -17.04
CA GLU A 37 32.02 11.96 -16.16
C GLU A 37 31.99 12.44 -14.70
N LEU A 38 32.16 13.74 -14.47
CA LEU A 38 32.06 14.34 -13.14
C LEU A 38 30.63 14.27 -12.62
N GLU A 39 29.65 14.47 -13.49
CA GLU A 39 28.26 14.30 -13.13
C GLU A 39 27.98 12.86 -12.69
N PHE A 40 28.35 11.87 -13.50
CA PHE A 40 28.16 10.48 -13.16
C PHE A 40 28.84 10.12 -11.84
N ALA A 41 30.07 10.55 -11.63
CA ALA A 41 30.80 10.35 -10.38
C ALA A 41 30.06 10.97 -9.19
N ALA A 42 29.55 12.20 -9.32
CA ALA A 42 28.81 12.88 -8.25
C ALA A 42 27.51 12.14 -7.89
N PHE A 43 26.76 11.67 -8.89
CA PHE A 43 25.55 10.89 -8.66
C PHE A 43 25.83 9.52 -8.05
N ARG A 44 26.87 8.83 -8.54
CA ARG A 44 27.35 7.59 -7.93
C ARG A 44 27.64 7.82 -6.45
N THR A 45 28.47 8.81 -6.11
CA THR A 45 28.80 9.14 -4.72
C THR A 45 27.57 9.49 -3.88
N GLY A 46 26.58 10.20 -4.42
CA GLY A 46 25.33 10.49 -3.71
C GLY A 46 24.51 9.24 -3.33
N LEU A 47 24.65 8.16 -4.08
CA LEU A 47 23.95 6.89 -3.86
C LEU A 47 24.78 5.88 -3.03
N GLU A 48 26.01 6.23 -2.67
CA GLU A 48 26.89 5.40 -1.86
C GLU A 48 26.48 5.35 -0.38
N GLY A 49 26.93 4.30 0.29
CA GLY A 49 26.77 4.12 1.73
C GLY A 49 27.90 4.78 2.53
N LYS A 50 28.11 4.26 3.75
CA LYS A 50 29.28 4.64 4.56
C LYS A 50 30.60 4.16 3.96
N GLN A 51 30.55 3.11 3.13
CA GLN A 51 31.71 2.58 2.43
C GLN A 51 31.77 3.22 1.03
N LEU A 52 32.92 3.81 0.72
CA LEU A 52 33.19 4.43 -0.57
C LEU A 52 33.13 3.39 -1.69
N GLY A 53 32.63 3.81 -2.85
CA GLY A 53 32.54 2.98 -4.05
C GLY A 53 31.38 1.99 -4.06
N ILE A 54 30.63 1.84 -2.96
CA ILE A 54 29.52 0.88 -2.83
C ILE A 54 28.19 1.63 -2.79
N ILE A 55 27.43 1.49 -3.88
CA ILE A 55 26.04 1.94 -3.96
C ILE A 55 25.20 1.11 -3.00
N VAL A 56 24.35 1.75 -2.20
CA VAL A 56 23.45 1.07 -1.24
C VAL A 56 21.98 1.20 -1.59
N VAL A 57 21.66 2.02 -2.60
CA VAL A 57 20.30 2.21 -3.08
C VAL A 57 19.86 0.99 -3.89
N ALA A 58 18.66 0.51 -3.61
CA ALA A 58 18.04 -0.56 -4.37
C ALA A 58 17.64 -0.09 -5.78
N TYR A 59 17.75 -0.98 -6.76
CA TYR A 59 17.31 -0.70 -8.13
C TYR A 59 15.84 -0.24 -8.19
N ALA A 60 14.95 -0.93 -7.47
CA ALA A 60 13.53 -0.61 -7.45
C ALA A 60 13.26 0.81 -6.90
N ASP A 61 13.98 1.20 -5.84
CA ASP A 61 13.82 2.50 -5.19
C ASP A 61 14.36 3.62 -6.10
N LEU A 62 15.49 3.38 -6.79
CA LEU A 62 16.05 4.31 -7.77
C LEU A 62 15.08 4.55 -8.94
N MET A 63 14.56 3.50 -9.56
CA MET A 63 13.64 3.65 -10.70
C MET A 63 12.31 4.27 -10.29
N ALA A 64 11.80 3.94 -9.10
CA ALA A 64 10.61 4.57 -8.55
C ALA A 64 10.83 6.07 -8.26
N ALA A 65 12.00 6.44 -7.73
CA ALA A 65 12.37 7.83 -7.50
C ALA A 65 12.50 8.62 -8.81
N VAL A 66 13.21 8.08 -9.80
CA VAL A 66 13.36 8.70 -11.14
C VAL A 66 11.99 8.94 -11.76
N ARG A 67 11.10 7.94 -11.72
CA ARG A 67 9.73 8.07 -12.24
C ARG A 67 8.98 9.20 -11.53
N ALA A 68 9.04 9.24 -10.19
CA ALA A 68 8.38 10.29 -9.42
C ALA A 68 8.94 11.69 -9.74
N ILE A 69 10.25 11.82 -9.90
CA ILE A 69 10.93 13.07 -10.26
C ILE A 69 10.47 13.56 -11.64
N VAL A 70 10.45 12.69 -12.65
CA VAL A 70 9.94 13.02 -13.99
C VAL A 70 8.45 13.42 -13.94
N GLN A 71 7.70 12.90 -12.97
CA GLN A 71 6.30 13.28 -12.70
C GLN A 71 6.16 14.55 -11.84
N GLY A 72 7.25 15.25 -11.51
CA GLY A 72 7.22 16.53 -10.80
C GLY A 72 7.41 16.46 -9.28
N ALA A 73 7.91 15.34 -8.73
CA ALA A 73 8.06 15.17 -7.28
C ALA A 73 9.06 16.15 -6.61
N LEU A 74 9.96 16.79 -7.37
CA LEU A 74 10.93 17.75 -6.84
C LEU A 74 10.30 19.09 -6.43
N GLY A 75 9.07 19.39 -6.88
CA GLY A 75 8.47 20.71 -6.71
C GLY A 75 9.10 21.81 -7.58
N HIS A 76 10.03 21.46 -8.47
CA HIS A 76 10.63 22.34 -9.46
C HIS A 76 10.88 21.61 -10.78
N GLY A 77 11.07 22.36 -11.87
CA GLY A 77 11.27 21.81 -13.21
C GLY A 77 12.72 21.44 -13.58
N TYR A 78 13.69 21.60 -12.69
CA TYR A 78 15.11 21.34 -13.00
C TYR A 78 15.53 19.89 -12.77
N HIS A 79 16.63 19.51 -13.42
CA HIS A 79 17.33 18.26 -13.14
C HIS A 79 17.69 18.17 -11.64
N PRO A 80 17.47 17.02 -10.97
CA PRO A 80 17.83 16.87 -9.56
C PRO A 80 19.34 16.98 -9.35
N SER A 81 19.74 17.40 -8.16
CA SER A 81 21.08 17.19 -7.63
C SER A 81 21.26 15.74 -7.12
N PRO A 82 22.51 15.28 -6.91
CA PRO A 82 22.77 13.96 -6.32
C PRO A 82 22.06 13.74 -4.97
N ALA A 83 22.02 14.77 -4.12
CA ALA A 83 21.37 14.71 -2.81
C ALA A 83 19.85 14.57 -2.94
N GLU A 84 19.21 15.33 -3.85
CA GLU A 84 17.77 15.23 -4.09
C GLU A 84 17.38 13.84 -4.61
N LEU A 85 18.15 13.30 -5.57
CA LEU A 85 17.91 11.93 -6.05
C LEU A 85 18.00 10.93 -4.90
N ARG A 86 19.02 11.05 -4.05
CA ARG A 86 19.18 10.18 -2.87
C ARG A 86 18.00 10.28 -1.91
N MET A 87 17.57 11.49 -1.57
CA MET A 87 16.41 11.72 -0.69
C MET A 87 15.14 11.05 -1.25
N HIS A 88 14.89 11.17 -2.54
CA HIS A 88 13.74 10.51 -3.16
C HIS A 88 13.88 8.98 -3.19
N CYS A 89 15.08 8.43 -3.39
CA CYS A 89 15.32 7.00 -3.27
C CYS A 89 15.02 6.50 -1.86
N ASP A 90 15.49 7.21 -0.83
CA ASP A 90 15.23 6.85 0.56
C ASP A 90 13.73 6.94 0.91
N ALA A 91 13.01 7.94 0.39
CA ALA A 91 11.56 8.03 0.54
C ALA A 91 10.84 6.82 -0.11
N LYS A 92 11.23 6.42 -1.33
CA LYS A 92 10.65 5.24 -2.00
C LYS A 92 10.98 3.93 -1.30
N ARG A 93 12.17 3.83 -0.70
CA ARG A 93 12.51 2.71 0.17
C ARG A 93 11.56 2.62 1.37
N VAL A 94 11.27 3.74 2.05
CA VAL A 94 10.35 3.77 3.18
C VAL A 94 8.95 3.31 2.75
N GLU A 95 8.39 3.89 1.69
CA GLU A 95 7.08 3.49 1.14
C GLU A 95 7.02 1.98 0.86
N ARG A 96 8.04 1.43 0.18
CA ARG A 96 8.09 0.00 -0.15
C ARG A 96 8.17 -0.88 1.10
N LEU A 97 8.95 -0.49 2.10
CA LEU A 97 9.06 -1.23 3.36
C LEU A 97 7.75 -1.21 4.14
N GLU A 98 7.03 -0.10 4.14
CA GLU A 98 5.72 0.03 4.78
C GLU A 98 4.67 -0.84 4.11
N VAL A 99 4.61 -0.84 2.77
CA VAL A 99 3.72 -1.73 2.00
C VAL A 99 4.04 -3.20 2.30
N GLY A 100 5.32 -3.59 2.24
CA GLY A 100 5.72 -4.96 2.56
C GLY A 100 5.47 -5.36 4.01
N ALA A 101 5.51 -4.42 4.96
CA ALA A 101 5.11 -4.66 6.34
C ALA A 101 3.59 -4.84 6.47
N ALA A 102 2.80 -4.02 5.78
CA ALA A 102 1.34 -4.13 5.77
C ALA A 102 0.88 -5.46 5.15
N GLU A 103 1.48 -5.89 4.05
CA GLU A 103 1.19 -7.18 3.43
C GLU A 103 1.53 -8.36 4.33
N ARG A 104 2.70 -8.33 4.99
CA ARG A 104 3.06 -9.37 5.98
C ARG A 104 2.07 -9.43 7.14
N ARG A 105 1.63 -8.28 7.66
CA ARG A 105 0.58 -8.23 8.69
C ARG A 105 -0.74 -8.82 8.20
N ARG A 106 -1.18 -8.47 6.98
CA ARG A 106 -2.40 -9.05 6.38
C ARG A 106 -2.30 -10.56 6.22
N LYS A 107 -1.16 -11.08 5.76
CA LYS A 107 -0.91 -12.52 5.63
C LYS A 107 -0.95 -13.21 6.99
N ALA A 108 -0.26 -12.67 7.99
CA ALA A 108 -0.29 -13.22 9.35
C ALA A 108 -1.73 -13.27 9.93
N ILE A 109 -2.50 -12.19 9.78
CA ILE A 109 -3.91 -12.17 10.22
C ILE A 109 -4.75 -13.20 9.46
N ALA A 110 -4.55 -13.35 8.15
CA ALA A 110 -5.27 -14.33 7.34
C ALA A 110 -4.90 -15.77 7.72
N GLU A 111 -3.63 -16.03 8.01
CA GLU A 111 -3.13 -17.33 8.49
C GLU A 111 -3.69 -17.66 9.88
N GLU A 112 -3.70 -16.71 10.82
CA GLU A 112 -4.34 -16.86 12.12
C GLU A 112 -5.85 -17.12 11.97
N ALA A 113 -6.55 -16.32 11.15
CA ALA A 113 -7.97 -16.50 10.90
C ALA A 113 -8.28 -17.87 10.25
N ALA A 114 -7.41 -18.36 9.37
CA ALA A 114 -7.54 -19.69 8.77
C ALA A 114 -7.27 -20.81 9.80
N ALA A 115 -6.33 -20.62 10.72
CA ALA A 115 -6.04 -21.59 11.78
C ALA A 115 -7.17 -21.71 12.80
N PHE A 116 -7.88 -20.61 13.08
CA PHE A 116 -9.05 -20.58 13.96
C PHE A 116 -10.38 -20.69 13.22
N ALA A 117 -10.36 -20.92 11.90
CA ALA A 117 -11.57 -21.09 11.13
C ALA A 117 -12.34 -22.32 11.66
N PRO A 118 -13.57 -22.17 12.15
CA PRO A 118 -14.35 -23.31 12.60
C PRO A 118 -14.53 -24.27 11.43
N LEU A 119 -14.32 -25.57 11.68
CA LEU A 119 -14.60 -26.61 10.69
C LEU A 119 -16.03 -26.40 10.16
N PRO A 120 -16.28 -26.56 8.85
CA PRO A 120 -17.63 -26.54 8.32
C PRO A 120 -18.44 -27.63 9.01
N ILE A 121 -19.26 -27.25 9.98
CA ILE A 121 -20.21 -28.17 10.61
C ILE A 121 -21.31 -28.36 9.58
N GLU A 122 -21.40 -29.55 8.99
CA GLU A 122 -22.57 -29.95 8.20
C GLU A 122 -23.79 -29.94 9.13
N ARG A 123 -24.55 -28.84 9.09
CA ARG A 123 -25.81 -28.75 9.83
C ARG A 123 -26.83 -29.66 9.16
N SER A 124 -27.39 -30.60 9.92
CA SER A 124 -28.48 -31.45 9.45
C SER A 124 -29.65 -30.60 8.93
N GLU A 125 -30.41 -31.14 7.97
CA GLU A 125 -31.62 -30.50 7.45
C GLU A 125 -32.62 -30.16 8.57
N GLU A 126 -32.75 -31.03 9.57
CA GLU A 126 -33.57 -30.79 10.77
C GLU A 126 -33.09 -29.59 11.59
N SER A 127 -31.78 -29.38 11.69
CA SER A 127 -31.23 -28.22 12.40
C SER A 127 -31.46 -26.93 11.61
N LYS A 128 -31.36 -26.98 10.27
CA LYS A 128 -31.71 -25.84 9.41
C LYS A 128 -33.19 -25.47 9.55
N ALA A 129 -34.07 -26.48 9.56
CA ALA A 129 -35.51 -26.28 9.74
C ALA A 129 -35.84 -25.66 11.10
N ARG A 130 -35.21 -26.12 12.19
CA ARG A 130 -35.40 -25.53 13.54
C ARG A 130 -34.97 -24.06 13.61
N VAL A 131 -33.82 -23.72 13.06
CA VAL A 131 -33.33 -22.32 13.03
C VAL A 131 -34.26 -21.44 12.21
N LYS A 132 -34.76 -21.93 11.06
CA LYS A 132 -35.70 -21.20 10.22
C LYS A 132 -37.02 -20.93 10.96
N ALA A 133 -37.58 -21.95 11.63
CA ALA A 133 -38.80 -21.81 12.40
C ALA A 133 -38.65 -20.79 13.56
N ALA A 134 -37.54 -20.88 14.31
CA ALA A 134 -37.26 -19.93 15.39
C ALA A 134 -37.08 -18.49 14.88
N HIS A 135 -36.47 -18.31 13.70
CA HIS A 135 -36.33 -17.00 13.07
C HIS A 135 -37.68 -16.43 12.61
N GLU A 136 -38.54 -17.25 12.03
CA GLU A 136 -39.90 -16.85 11.64
C GLU A 136 -40.75 -16.45 12.86
N GLU A 137 -40.62 -17.17 13.98
CA GLU A 137 -41.28 -16.84 15.25
C GLU A 137 -40.75 -15.54 15.86
N PHE A 138 -39.43 -15.31 15.80
CA PHE A 138 -38.82 -14.05 16.21
C PHE A 138 -39.35 -12.87 15.37
N LEU A 139 -39.41 -13.01 14.05
CA LEU A 139 -39.96 -11.96 13.19
C LEU A 139 -41.42 -11.65 13.49
N ARG A 140 -42.22 -12.68 13.78
CA ARG A 140 -43.65 -12.53 14.12
C ARG A 140 -43.84 -11.79 15.44
N SER A 141 -43.17 -12.25 16.50
CA SER A 141 -43.21 -11.61 17.82
C SER A 141 -42.67 -10.17 17.80
N HIS A 142 -41.62 -9.91 17.02
CA HIS A 142 -41.09 -8.55 16.82
C HIS A 142 -42.08 -7.65 16.07
N ALA A 143 -42.79 -8.17 15.06
CA ALA A 143 -43.83 -7.42 14.36
C ALA A 143 -45.02 -7.08 15.27
N GLU A 144 -45.46 -8.04 16.10
CA GLU A 144 -46.52 -7.84 17.10
C GLU A 144 -46.11 -6.83 18.19
N ALA A 145 -44.88 -6.90 18.69
CA ALA A 145 -44.35 -5.94 19.65
C ALA A 145 -44.33 -4.52 19.07
N LYS A 146 -43.87 -4.37 17.81
CA LYS A 146 -43.82 -3.08 17.13
C LYS A 146 -45.23 -2.50 16.87
N LEU A 147 -46.20 -3.34 16.53
CA LEU A 147 -47.61 -2.93 16.41
C LEU A 147 -48.19 -2.48 17.75
N ASN A 148 -47.89 -3.19 18.84
CA ASN A 148 -48.33 -2.82 20.19
C ASN A 148 -47.69 -1.52 20.71
N GLU A 149 -46.43 -1.26 20.40
CA GLU A 149 -45.78 0.04 20.69
C GLU A 149 -46.43 1.18 19.90
N THR A 150 -46.73 0.96 18.62
CA THR A 150 -47.41 1.95 17.78
C THR A 150 -48.81 2.25 18.33
N ALA A 151 -49.58 1.22 18.73
CA ALA A 151 -50.90 1.37 19.34
C ALA A 151 -50.86 2.11 20.69
N ARG A 152 -49.83 1.87 21.52
CA ARG A 152 -49.62 2.60 22.78
C ARG A 152 -49.24 4.07 22.58
N GLY A 153 -48.46 4.38 21.55
CA GLY A 153 -48.15 5.76 21.16
C GLY A 153 -49.36 6.54 20.65
N PHE A 154 -50.33 5.87 20.02
CA PHE A 154 -51.62 6.48 19.64
C PHE A 154 -52.56 6.70 20.84
N ALA A 155 -52.54 5.81 21.83
CA ALA A 155 -53.40 5.93 23.02
C ALA A 155 -52.96 7.04 23.99
N SER A 156 -51.67 7.40 24.03
CA SER A 156 -51.15 8.46 24.90
C SER A 156 -51.25 9.88 24.31
N GLY A 157 -51.59 10.01 23.02
CA GLY A 157 -51.77 11.29 22.32
C GLY A 157 -53.15 11.93 22.45
N VAL A 158 -54.11 11.26 23.11
CA VAL A 158 -55.47 11.80 23.36
C VAL A 158 -55.59 12.23 24.82
N LYS A 159 -55.01 13.38 25.15
CA LYS A 159 -55.46 14.18 26.30
C LYS A 159 -55.93 15.53 25.76
N ARG A 160 -57.25 15.71 25.74
CA ARG A 160 -57.91 17.02 25.73
C ARG A 160 -57.85 17.61 27.13
#